data_AF-A0A4V1Z7P5-F1
#
_entry.id   AF-A0A4V1Z7P5-F1
#
_cell.length_a   1.000
_cell.length_b   1.000
_cell.length_c   1.000
_cell.angle_alpha   90.00
_cell.angle_beta   90.00
_cell.angle_gamma   90.00
#
_symmetry.space_group_name_H-M   'P 1'
#
loop_
_entity.id
_entity.type
_entity.pdbx_description
1 polymer ?
#
loop_
_entity_poly.entity_id
_entity_poly.type
_entity_poly.pdbx_seq_one_letter_code
_entity_poly.pdbx_strand_id
1 'polypeptide(L)'
;MAVKVYKGRIDMLGQKKFDQTSSKYAYIKLIDENNEYIMLKNVLAYNTCDSFLLVGENVELYLKKFYDSYILLALVVNSRKIIDFSEVSFINRESTSCLKVALFGMIIALPLSLLIIGFPILIQNIFFFIKHYRRKKEYNLKKIQDSLSSYGFNVS
;
A
#
# COMPACT_ATOMS: atom_id res chain seq x y z
N MET A 1 -1.62 8.59 9.82
CA MET A 1 -1.83 7.13 10.02
C MET A 1 -0.48 6.44 10.02
N ALA A 2 -0.18 5.69 11.08
CA ALA A 2 1.10 5.00 11.31
C ALA A 2 1.08 3.57 10.74
N VAL A 3 2.27 2.99 10.56
CA VAL A 3 2.44 1.55 10.30
C VAL A 3 1.95 0.79 11.54
N LYS A 4 1.16 -0.26 11.34
CA LYS A 4 0.70 -1.16 12.41
C LYS A 4 1.51 -2.45 12.35
N VAL A 5 1.85 -2.98 13.52
CA VAL A 5 2.57 -4.24 13.66
C VAL A 5 1.61 -5.29 14.18
N TYR A 6 1.60 -6.45 13.52
CA TYR A 6 0.83 -7.61 13.94
C TYR A 6 1.78 -8.79 14.11
N LYS A 7 1.80 -9.38 15.29
CA LYS A 7 2.69 -10.50 15.63
C LYS A 7 1.88 -11.75 15.85
N GLY A 8 2.41 -12.88 15.41
CA GLY A 8 1.78 -14.18 15.65
C GLY A 8 2.24 -15.23 14.67
N ARG A 9 1.71 -16.45 14.85
CA ARG A 9 1.92 -17.56 13.94
C ARG A 9 0.90 -17.51 12.80
N ILE A 10 1.34 -17.68 11.56
CA ILE A 10 0.42 -17.76 10.42
C ILE A 10 -0.36 -19.07 10.51
N ASP A 11 -1.66 -18.97 10.79
CA ASP A 11 -2.56 -20.12 10.84
C ASP A 11 -3.10 -20.45 9.45
N MET A 12 -3.47 -19.42 8.69
CA MET A 12 -4.09 -19.62 7.38
C MET A 12 -3.86 -18.42 6.46
N LEU A 13 -3.64 -18.73 5.18
CA LEU A 13 -3.61 -17.75 4.09
C LEU A 13 -4.85 -17.96 3.22
N GLY A 14 -5.61 -16.89 3.01
CA GLY A 14 -6.78 -16.91 2.15
C GLY A 14 -6.41 -17.01 0.66
N GLN A 15 -7.43 -17.17 -0.18
CA GLN A 15 -7.26 -17.20 -1.63
C GLN A 15 -6.46 -15.99 -2.12
N LYS A 16 -5.57 -16.26 -3.06
CA LYS A 16 -4.57 -15.31 -3.56
C LYS A 16 -4.89 -14.97 -5.01
N LYS A 17 -5.02 -13.68 -5.31
CA LYS A 17 -5.07 -13.16 -6.68
C LYS A 17 -3.71 -12.57 -7.01
N PHE A 18 -3.08 -13.11 -8.05
CA PHE A 18 -1.80 -12.64 -8.54
C PHE A 18 -1.98 -11.50 -9.53
N ASP A 19 -1.11 -10.51 -9.42
CA ASP A 19 -0.79 -9.53 -10.45
C ASP A 19 0.71 -9.65 -10.77
N GLN A 20 1.22 -8.93 -11.78
CA GLN A 20 2.61 -9.06 -12.26
C GLN A 20 3.67 -8.84 -11.16
N THR A 21 3.36 -8.03 -10.15
CA THR A 21 4.32 -7.63 -9.12
C THR A 21 3.82 -7.88 -7.69
N SER A 22 2.54 -8.22 -7.53
CA SER A 22 1.94 -8.31 -6.21
C SER A 22 0.91 -9.41 -6.11
N SER A 23 0.70 -9.81 -4.86
CA SER A 23 -0.24 -10.83 -4.49
C SER A 23 -1.25 -10.26 -3.52
N LYS A 24 -2.53 -10.30 -3.91
CA LYS A 24 -3.63 -9.88 -3.06
C LYS A 24 -4.24 -11.11 -2.38
N TYR A 25 -4.00 -11.21 -1.08
CA TYR A 25 -4.64 -12.19 -0.21
C TYR A 25 -6.03 -11.71 0.20
N ALA A 26 -7.03 -12.57 0.07
CA ALA A 26 -8.36 -12.33 0.63
C ALA A 26 -8.29 -12.11 2.15
N TYR A 27 -7.46 -12.89 2.84
CA TYR A 27 -7.09 -12.67 4.23
C TYR A 27 -5.76 -13.33 4.62
N ILE A 28 -5.17 -12.86 5.71
CA ILE A 28 -4.10 -13.52 6.46
C ILE A 28 -4.62 -13.71 7.89
N LYS A 29 -4.63 -14.95 8.38
CA LYS A 29 -5.06 -15.31 9.73
C LYS A 29 -3.82 -15.61 10.58
N LEU A 30 -3.68 -14.88 11.67
CA LEU A 30 -2.62 -15.05 12.67
C LEU A 30 -3.21 -15.60 13.96
N ILE A 31 -2.43 -16.38 14.68
CA ILE A 31 -2.64 -16.71 16.09
C ILE A 31 -1.61 -15.92 16.88
N ASP A 32 -2.05 -15.04 17.77
CA ASP A 32 -1.15 -14.26 18.62
C ASP A 32 -0.60 -15.08 19.80
N GLU A 33 0.22 -14.46 20.64
CA GLU A 33 0.83 -15.10 21.81
C GLU A 33 -0.20 -15.53 22.88
N ASN A 34 -1.40 -14.94 22.86
CA ASN A 34 -2.50 -15.27 23.77
C ASN A 34 -3.45 -16.32 23.18
N ASN A 35 -3.08 -16.95 22.05
CA ASN A 35 -3.94 -17.84 21.26
C ASN A 35 -5.22 -17.16 20.70
N GLU A 36 -5.23 -15.83 20.58
CA GLU A 36 -6.31 -15.10 19.94
C GLU A 36 -6.11 -15.02 18.42
N TYR A 37 -7.21 -15.09 17.69
CA TYR A 37 -7.19 -15.04 16.23
C TYR A 37 -7.27 -13.61 15.72
N ILE A 38 -6.28 -13.23 14.91
CA ILE A 38 -6.26 -11.95 14.20
C ILE A 38 -6.48 -12.21 12.71
N MET A 39 -7.58 -11.70 12.16
CA MET A 39 -7.89 -11.83 10.73
C MET A 39 -7.70 -10.51 10.00
N LEU A 40 -6.68 -10.46 9.13
CA LEU A 40 -6.35 -9.32 8.30
C LEU A 40 -6.95 -9.54 6.90
N LYS A 41 -7.99 -8.81 6.53
CA LYS A 41 -8.64 -8.96 5.22
C LYS A 41 -7.99 -8.07 4.16
N ASN A 42 -8.04 -8.51 2.90
CA ASN A 42 -7.53 -7.77 1.73
C ASN A 42 -6.07 -7.30 1.90
N VAL A 43 -5.16 -8.25 2.13
CA VAL A 43 -3.74 -7.94 2.31
C VAL A 43 -3.02 -8.00 0.97
N LEU A 44 -2.47 -6.88 0.53
CA LEU A 44 -1.56 -6.80 -0.59
C LEU A 44 -0.14 -7.07 -0.09
N ALA A 45 0.48 -8.13 -0.60
CA ALA A 45 1.87 -8.48 -0.35
C ALA A 45 2.64 -8.46 -1.67
N TYR A 46 3.76 -7.75 -1.71
CA TYR A 46 4.64 -7.70 -2.86
C TYR A 46 5.51 -8.95 -2.94
N ASN A 47 5.97 -9.31 -4.14
CA ASN A 47 6.63 -10.60 -4.42
C ASN A 47 7.74 -10.95 -3.42
N THR A 48 8.54 -9.97 -2.99
CA THR A 48 9.61 -10.20 -2.01
C THR A 48 9.06 -10.61 -0.65
N CYS A 49 8.01 -9.94 -0.15
CA CYS A 49 7.37 -10.28 1.13
C CYS A 49 6.50 -11.56 1.01
N ASP A 50 5.79 -11.68 -0.09
CA ASP A 50 4.91 -12.79 -0.41
C ASP A 50 5.63 -14.16 -0.38
N SER A 51 6.88 -14.20 -0.84
CA SER A 51 7.70 -15.42 -0.86
C SER A 51 8.02 -16.00 0.53
N PHE A 52 7.84 -15.22 1.60
CA PHE A 52 8.10 -15.65 2.98
C PHE A 52 6.83 -15.76 3.82
N LEU A 53 5.65 -15.52 3.25
CA LEU A 53 4.38 -15.77 3.90
C LEU A 53 4.04 -17.26 3.79
N LEU A 54 4.42 -18.04 4.80
CA LEU A 54 4.17 -19.48 4.86
C LEU A 54 3.33 -19.83 6.09
N VAL A 55 2.40 -20.75 5.92
CA VAL A 55 1.57 -21.26 7.03
C VAL A 55 2.45 -21.99 8.03
N GLY A 56 2.24 -21.72 9.32
CA GLY A 56 2.98 -22.29 10.44
C GLY A 56 4.14 -21.44 10.93
N GLU A 57 4.58 -20.43 10.18
CA GLU A 57 5.70 -19.55 10.54
C GLU A 57 5.30 -18.49 11.58
N ASN A 58 6.23 -18.19 12.48
CA ASN A 58 6.09 -17.07 13.42
C ASN A 58 6.55 -15.78 12.73
N VAL A 59 5.65 -14.79 12.67
CA VAL A 59 5.85 -13.59 11.88
C VAL A 59 5.56 -12.31 12.66
N GLU A 60 6.26 -11.24 12.29
CA GLU A 60 5.86 -9.86 12.60
C GLU A 60 5.55 -9.14 11.29
N LEU A 61 4.28 -8.80 11.07
CA LEU A 61 3.81 -8.13 9.85
C LEU A 61 3.70 -6.62 10.08
N TYR A 62 4.41 -5.84 9.27
CA TYR A 62 4.37 -4.38 9.28
C TYR A 62 3.45 -3.90 8.17
N LEU A 63 2.22 -3.58 8.57
CA LEU A 63 1.11 -3.33 7.66
C LEU A 63 0.65 -1.88 7.72
N LYS A 64 0.29 -1.34 6.57
CA LYS A 64 -0.37 -0.04 6.49
C LYS A 64 -1.77 -0.20 5.92
N LYS A 65 -2.77 0.30 6.65
CA LYS A 65 -4.16 0.30 6.17
C LYS A 65 -4.32 1.37 5.08
N PHE A 66 -4.95 0.99 3.99
CA PHE A 66 -5.28 1.83 2.84
C PHE A 66 -6.70 1.51 2.37
N TYR A 67 -7.63 2.42 2.66
CA TYR A 67 -9.07 2.17 2.49
C TYR A 67 -9.47 0.84 3.16
N ASP A 68 -10.00 -0.11 2.37
CA ASP A 68 -10.47 -1.42 2.82
C ASP A 68 -9.42 -2.54 2.64
N SER A 69 -8.17 -2.16 2.35
CA SER A 69 -7.06 -3.09 2.15
C SER A 69 -5.90 -2.78 3.08
N TYR A 70 -5.09 -3.79 3.37
CA TYR A 70 -3.80 -3.63 4.04
C TYR A 70 -2.69 -3.83 3.03
N ILE A 71 -1.61 -3.08 3.18
CA ILE A 71 -0.39 -3.29 2.40
C ILE A 71 0.69 -3.76 3.35
N LEU A 72 1.26 -4.92 3.04
CA LEU A 72 2.41 -5.47 3.74
C LEU A 72 3.65 -4.76 3.23
N LEU A 73 4.25 -3.95 4.11
CA LEU A 73 5.43 -3.13 3.78
C LEU A 73 6.73 -3.85 4.13
N ALA A 74 6.70 -4.59 5.24
CA ALA A 74 7.82 -5.37 5.72
C ALA A 74 7.31 -6.55 6.54
N LEU A 75 8.14 -7.58 6.66
CA LEU A 75 7.87 -8.69 7.55
C LEU A 75 9.14 -9.16 8.23
N VAL A 76 8.99 -9.71 9.43
CA VAL A 76 10.04 -10.46 10.12
C VAL A 76 9.58 -11.91 10.22
N VAL A 77 10.38 -12.84 9.70
CA VAL A 77 10.17 -14.29 9.80
C VAL A 77 11.47 -14.89 10.31
N ASN A 78 11.41 -15.71 11.36
CA ASN A 78 12.60 -16.41 11.90
C ASN A 78 13.82 -15.49 12.08
N SER A 79 13.59 -14.32 12.70
CA SER A 79 14.60 -13.26 12.92
C SER A 79 15.18 -12.61 11.66
N ARG A 80 14.71 -12.97 10.46
CA ARG A 80 15.08 -12.32 9.20
C ARG A 80 14.14 -11.16 8.92
N LYS A 81 14.69 -9.97 8.74
CA LYS A 81 13.96 -8.76 8.33
C LYS A 81 13.88 -8.72 6.80
N ILE A 82 12.67 -8.75 6.27
CA ILE A 82 12.39 -8.73 4.84
C ILE A 82 11.59 -7.46 4.53
N ILE A 83 11.98 -6.79 3.45
CA ILE A 83 11.41 -5.53 3.03
C ILE A 83 11.24 -5.54 1.51
N ASP A 84 10.19 -4.87 1.04
CA ASP A 84 10.04 -4.57 -0.38
C ASP A 84 9.73 -3.09 -0.60
N PHE A 85 10.78 -2.28 -0.76
CA PHE A 85 10.64 -0.85 -1.06
C PHE A 85 10.48 -0.56 -2.55
N SER A 86 10.90 -1.49 -3.40
CA SER A 86 10.89 -1.33 -4.85
C SER A 86 9.48 -1.03 -5.36
N GLU A 87 8.48 -1.68 -4.76
CA GLU A 87 7.09 -1.55 -5.19
C GLU A 87 6.30 -0.44 -4.46
N VAL A 88 6.68 -0.07 -3.23
CA VAL A 88 6.14 1.13 -2.58
C VAL A 88 6.55 2.38 -3.38
N SER A 89 7.76 2.36 -3.96
CA SER A 89 8.23 3.41 -4.86
C SER A 89 7.40 3.53 -6.13
N PHE A 90 6.88 2.40 -6.65
CA PHE A 90 6.01 2.35 -7.82
C PHE A 90 4.68 3.09 -7.56
N ILE A 91 4.02 2.84 -6.42
CA ILE A 91 2.77 3.56 -6.07
C ILE A 91 3.00 5.08 -6.01
N ASN A 92 4.12 5.52 -5.43
CA ASN A 92 4.43 6.95 -5.35
C ASN A 92 4.74 7.56 -6.74
N ARG A 93 5.44 6.81 -7.60
CA ARG A 93 5.74 7.22 -8.98
C ARG A 93 4.47 7.31 -9.82
N GLU A 94 3.62 6.29 -9.79
CA GLU A 94 2.34 6.25 -10.49
C GLU A 94 1.43 7.41 -10.03
N SER A 95 1.28 7.60 -8.71
CA SER A 95 0.48 8.69 -8.16
C SER A 95 1.02 10.06 -8.57
N THR A 96 2.34 10.22 -8.69
CA THR A 96 2.96 11.47 -9.16
C THR A 96 2.72 11.69 -10.65
N SER A 97 2.80 10.64 -11.48
CA SER A 97 2.48 10.71 -12.91
C SER A 97 1.02 11.07 -13.13
N CYS A 98 0.08 10.42 -12.44
CA CYS A 98 -1.35 10.76 -12.51
C CYS A 98 -1.63 12.21 -12.10
N LEU A 99 -0.95 12.72 -11.06
CA LEU A 99 -1.06 14.13 -10.66
C LEU A 99 -0.59 15.09 -11.76
N LYS A 100 0.50 14.78 -12.45
CA LYS A 100 0.99 15.58 -13.58
C LYS A 100 -0.01 15.58 -14.74
N VAL A 101 -0.57 14.42 -15.08
CA VAL A 101 -1.60 14.29 -16.13
C VAL A 101 -2.85 15.10 -15.75
N ALA A 102 -3.30 14.99 -14.49
CA ALA A 102 -4.45 15.75 -14.00
C ALA A 102 -4.22 17.26 -14.06
N LEU A 103 -3.02 17.73 -13.68
CA LEU A 103 -2.61 19.13 -13.80
C LEU A 103 -2.65 19.60 -15.25
N PHE A 104 -2.09 18.82 -16.16
CA PHE A 104 -2.09 19.13 -17.58
C PHE A 104 -3.52 19.18 -18.14
N GLY A 105 -4.37 18.22 -17.78
CA GLY A 105 -5.79 18.20 -18.12
C GLY A 105 -6.54 19.42 -17.60
N MET A 106 -6.28 19.87 -16.37
CA MET A 106 -6.86 21.10 -15.82
C MET A 106 -6.42 22.34 -16.60
N ILE A 107 -5.14 22.45 -16.99
CA ILE A 107 -4.62 23.59 -17.78
C ILE A 107 -5.35 23.70 -19.12
N ILE A 108 -5.61 22.57 -19.81
CA ILE A 108 -6.32 22.54 -21.09
C ILE A 108 -7.84 22.77 -20.89
N ALA A 109 -8.42 22.19 -19.85
CA ALA A 109 -9.85 22.30 -19.58
C ALA A 109 -10.26 23.72 -19.15
N LEU A 110 -9.36 24.49 -18.54
CA LEU A 110 -9.62 25.85 -18.08
C LEU A 110 -10.09 26.80 -19.21
N PRO A 111 -9.35 26.98 -20.32
CA PRO A 111 -9.81 27.80 -21.44
C PRO A 111 -11.03 27.20 -22.14
N LEU A 112 -11.13 25.86 -22.23
CA LEU A 112 -12.32 25.21 -22.80
C LEU A 112 -13.56 25.36 -21.93
N SER A 113 -13.43 25.60 -20.62
CA SER A 113 -14.59 25.76 -19.72
C SER A 113 -15.42 27.00 -20.01
N LEU A 114 -14.86 27.97 -20.76
CA LEU A 114 -15.60 29.11 -21.32
C LEU A 114 -16.64 28.69 -22.36
N LEU A 115 -16.42 27.56 -23.03
CA LEU A 115 -17.37 26.89 -23.90
C LEU A 115 -17.99 25.76 -23.08
N ILE A 116 -19.15 25.99 -22.45
CA ILE A 116 -20.02 25.09 -21.62
C ILE A 116 -19.62 23.59 -21.50
N ILE A 117 -19.23 22.94 -22.61
CA ILE A 117 -18.62 21.61 -22.74
C ILE A 117 -17.34 21.40 -21.88
N GLY A 118 -16.54 22.44 -21.59
CA GLY A 118 -15.30 22.29 -20.81
C GLY A 118 -15.50 22.20 -19.29
N PHE A 119 -16.65 22.61 -18.77
CA PHE A 119 -16.94 22.62 -17.33
C PHE A 119 -17.00 21.19 -16.72
N PRO A 120 -17.67 20.19 -17.34
CA PRO A 120 -17.61 18.79 -16.89
C PRO A 120 -16.19 18.22 -16.86
N ILE A 121 -15.38 18.52 -17.88
CA ILE A 121 -14.00 18.04 -18.02
C ILE A 121 -13.12 18.62 -16.89
N LEU A 122 -13.32 19.90 -16.56
CA LEU A 122 -12.60 20.57 -15.48
C LEU A 122 -12.93 19.93 -14.11
N ILE A 123 -14.22 19.69 -13.83
CA ILE A 123 -14.66 19.02 -12.59
C ILE A 123 -14.06 17.62 -12.47
N GLN A 124 -14.08 16.83 -13.55
CA GLN A 124 -13.53 15.48 -13.55
C GLN A 124 -12.03 15.48 -13.26
N ASN A 125 -11.27 16.40 -13.86
CA ASN A 125 -9.83 16.52 -13.60
C ASN A 125 -9.52 17.00 -12.17
N ILE A 126 -10.31 17.92 -11.62
CA ILE A 126 -10.16 18.37 -10.22
C ILE A 126 -10.39 17.19 -9.26
N PHE A 127 -11.46 16.42 -9.46
CA PHE A 127 -11.76 15.27 -8.62
C PHE A 127 -10.64 14.22 -8.70
N PHE A 128 -10.16 13.95 -9.91
CA PHE A 128 -9.05 13.03 -10.14
C PHE A 128 -7.76 13.52 -9.47
N PHE A 129 -7.44 14.82 -9.57
CA PHE A 129 -6.30 15.43 -8.89
C PHE A 129 -6.39 15.29 -7.37
N ILE A 130 -7.52 15.64 -6.77
CA ILE A 130 -7.73 15.54 -5.31
C ILE A 130 -7.54 14.10 -4.85
N LYS A 131 -8.11 13.13 -5.57
CA LYS A 131 -7.99 11.69 -5.25
C LYS A 131 -6.52 11.25 -5.24
N HIS A 132 -5.77 11.57 -6.29
CA HIS A 132 -4.35 11.18 -6.38
C HIS A 132 -3.45 11.99 -5.45
N TYR A 133 -3.81 13.23 -5.11
CA TYR A 133 -3.08 14.05 -4.15
C TYR A 133 -3.19 13.48 -2.75
N ARG A 134 -4.40 13.09 -2.33
CA ARG A 134 -4.63 12.37 -1.07
C ARG A 134 -3.83 11.07 -1.02
N ARG A 135 -3.86 10.28 -2.10
CA ARG A 135 -3.07 9.05 -2.22
C ARG A 135 -1.57 9.34 -2.03
N LYS A 136 -1.00 10.32 -2.72
CA LYS A 136 0.41 10.70 -2.56
C LYS A 136 0.76 11.13 -1.13
N LYS A 137 -0.11 11.91 -0.49
CA LYS A 137 0.10 12.34 0.91
C LYS A 137 0.12 11.15 1.87
N GLU A 138 -0.73 10.16 1.65
CA GLU A 138 -0.77 8.93 2.43
C GLU A 138 0.45 8.04 2.17
N TYR A 139 0.93 7.92 0.93
CA TYR A 139 2.14 7.18 0.56
C TYR A 139 3.41 8.04 0.56
N ASN A 140 3.52 8.98 1.51
CA ASN A 140 4.78 9.68 1.67
C ASN A 140 5.87 8.68 2.04
N LEU A 141 6.69 8.30 1.05
CA LEU A 141 7.74 7.29 1.16
C LEU A 141 8.64 7.59 2.34
N LYS A 142 9.06 8.84 2.49
CA LYS A 142 9.94 9.26 3.58
C LYS A 142 9.36 8.90 4.95
N LYS A 143 8.07 9.15 5.18
CA LYS A 143 7.40 8.76 6.44
C LYS A 143 7.32 7.25 6.65
N ILE A 144 7.17 6.48 5.56
CA ILE A 144 7.15 5.02 5.63
C ILE A 144 8.55 4.49 5.94
N GLN A 145 9.57 5.05 5.28
CA GLN A 145 10.98 4.75 5.50
C GLN A 145 11.38 5.09 6.94
N ASP A 146 11.10 6.31 7.41
CA ASP A 146 11.38 6.74 8.79
C ASP A 146 10.73 5.80 9.81
N SER A 147 9.48 5.39 9.57
CA SER A 147 8.77 4.45 10.44
C SER A 147 9.43 3.07 10.44
N LEU A 148 9.80 2.52 9.29
CA LEU A 148 10.45 1.20 9.21
C LEU A 148 11.89 1.24 9.76
N SER A 149 12.64 2.30 9.51
CA SER A 149 13.95 2.54 10.13
C SER A 149 13.87 2.60 11.65
N SER A 150 12.80 3.19 12.22
CA SER A 150 12.57 3.18 13.68
C SER A 150 12.33 1.77 14.24
N TYR A 151 11.87 0.82 13.41
CA TYR A 151 11.76 -0.60 13.74
C TYR A 151 13.06 -1.39 13.42
N GLY A 152 14.14 -0.67 13.08
CA GLY A 152 15.48 -1.22 12.83
C GLY A 152 15.59 -1.97 11.50
N PHE A 153 14.76 -1.65 10.52
CA PHE A 153 14.95 -2.13 9.15
C PHE A 153 16.02 -1.27 8.44
N ASN A 154 16.83 -1.90 7.59
CA ASN A 154 17.76 -1.16 6.74
C ASN A 154 17.01 -0.64 5.51
N VAL A 155 16.72 0.64 5.53
CA VAL A 155 15.95 1.34 4.49
C VAL A 155 16.86 2.39 3.86
N SER A 156 17.84 1.93 3.07
CA SER A 156 18.75 2.78 2.29
C SER A 156 18.27 2.94 0.85
#